data_AF-A0A3L6J620-F1
#
_entry.id   AF-A0A3L6J620-F1
#
_cell.length_a   1.000
_cell.length_b   1.000
_cell.length_c   1.000
_cell.angle_alpha   90.00
_cell.angle_beta   90.00
_cell.angle_gamma   90.00
#
_symmetry.space_group_name_H-M   'P 1'
#
loop_
_entity.id
_entity.type
_entity.pdbx_description
1 polymer ?
#
loop_
_entity_poly.entity_id
_entity_poly.type
_entity_poly.pdbx_seq_one_letter_code
_entity_poly.pdbx_strand_id
1 'polypeptide(L)'
;MTEEVTGQLSKDELRQLRRLKMVKEFLDELKRRGISADLPVCPVCKSPRIVDMTSFQDLGYIGSFQPAYYCLDCGWYGRTLAVMSNRPENDAVSEDLREAFPSLREETPEEEYPEDDEEPS
;
A
#
# COMPACT_ATOMS: atom_id res chain seq x y z
N MET A 1 0.52 27.85 -16.87
CA MET A 1 1.92 27.56 -16.51
C MET A 1 2.05 26.06 -16.53
N THR A 2 2.60 25.51 -17.61
CA THR A 2 2.85 24.08 -17.77
C THR A 2 4.23 23.80 -17.19
N GLU A 3 4.26 23.19 -16.00
CA GLU A 3 5.52 22.73 -15.41
C GLU A 3 6.03 21.57 -16.25
N GLU A 4 7.19 21.78 -16.89
CA GLU A 4 7.96 20.73 -17.54
C GLU A 4 8.43 19.75 -16.44
N VAL A 5 7.79 18.58 -16.37
CA VAL A 5 8.17 17.50 -15.45
C VAL A 5 9.49 16.92 -15.96
N THR A 6 10.60 17.52 -15.58
CA THR A 6 11.90 16.83 -15.66
C THR A 6 11.78 15.57 -14.82
N GLY A 7 12.07 14.39 -15.39
CA GLY A 7 11.88 13.07 -14.76
C GLY A 7 12.74 12.77 -13.51
N GLN A 8 13.04 13.77 -12.71
CA GLN A 8 13.78 13.67 -11.46
C GLN A 8 12.83 13.98 -10.31
N LEU A 9 12.58 12.95 -9.50
CA LEU A 9 11.80 13.08 -8.27
C LEU A 9 12.52 14.01 -7.28
N SER A 10 11.74 14.80 -6.55
CA SER A 10 12.23 15.57 -5.42
C SER A 10 12.81 14.66 -4.34
N LYS A 11 13.64 15.22 -3.45
CA LYS A 11 14.21 14.48 -2.32
C LYS A 11 13.15 13.84 -1.42
N ASP A 12 11.99 14.48 -1.28
CA ASP A 12 10.90 13.99 -0.46
C ASP A 12 10.12 12.88 -1.16
N GLU A 13 9.86 13.00 -2.46
CA GLU A 13 9.27 11.92 -3.26
C GLU A 13 10.16 10.69 -3.29
N LEU A 14 11.48 10.86 -3.46
CA LEU A 14 12.45 9.75 -3.35
C LEU A 14 12.39 9.06 -1.99
N ARG A 15 12.26 9.84 -0.90
CA ARG A 15 12.13 9.29 0.46
C ARG A 15 10.83 8.50 0.61
N GLN A 16 9.72 9.04 0.11
CA GLN A 16 8.42 8.38 0.14
C GLN A 16 8.43 7.07 -0.66
N LEU A 17 9.01 7.07 -1.87
CA LEU A 17 9.13 5.86 -2.68
C LEU A 17 9.98 4.78 -2.01
N ARG A 18 11.09 5.15 -1.36
CA ARG A 18 11.89 4.17 -0.60
C ARG A 18 11.09 3.50 0.51
N ARG A 19 10.25 4.25 1.22
CA ARG A 19 9.37 3.70 2.27
C ARG A 19 8.34 2.74 1.68
N LEU A 20 7.70 3.13 0.58
CA LEU A 20 6.72 2.27 -0.11
C LEU A 20 7.37 1.00 -0.66
N LYS A 21 8.57 1.11 -1.23
CA LYS A 21 9.32 -0.04 -1.76
C LYS A 21 9.63 -1.05 -0.67
N MET A 22 10.08 -0.59 0.50
CA MET A 22 10.31 -1.46 1.67
C MET A 22 9.04 -2.20 2.09
N VAL A 23 7.90 -1.50 2.15
CA VAL A 23 6.61 -2.13 2.50
C VAL A 23 6.21 -3.16 1.46
N LYS A 24 6.38 -2.86 0.16
CA LYS A 24 6.11 -3.79 -0.93
C LYS A 24 6.98 -5.05 -0.82
N GLU A 25 8.29 -4.90 -0.68
CA GLU A 25 9.23 -6.02 -0.58
C GLU A 25 8.87 -6.95 0.60
N PHE A 26 8.51 -6.37 1.74
CA PHE A 26 8.03 -7.14 2.90
C PHE A 26 6.73 -7.91 2.61
N LEU A 27 5.76 -7.25 1.98
CA LEU A 27 4.49 -7.88 1.59
C LEU A 27 4.68 -8.98 0.54
N ASP A 28 5.59 -8.80 -0.42
CA ASP A 28 5.94 -9.80 -1.42
C ASP A 28 6.62 -11.02 -0.77
N GLU A 29 7.49 -10.81 0.21
CA GLU A 29 8.10 -11.90 0.96
C GLU A 29 7.05 -12.70 1.76
N LEU A 30 6.11 -12.02 2.42
CA LEU A 30 4.98 -12.69 3.07
C LEU A 30 4.13 -13.48 2.07
N LYS A 31 3.87 -12.92 0.88
CA LYS A 31 3.10 -13.58 -0.18
C LYS A 31 3.79 -14.86 -0.66
N ARG A 32 5.12 -14.83 -0.86
CA ARG A 32 5.92 -16.03 -1.21
C ARG A 32 5.86 -17.11 -0.14
N ARG A 33 5.70 -16.72 1.13
CA ARG A 33 5.49 -17.65 2.25
C ARG A 33 4.03 -18.11 2.39
N GLY A 34 3.14 -17.70 1.50
CA GLY A 34 1.71 -18.00 1.55
C GLY A 34 0.92 -17.21 2.61
N ILE A 35 1.49 -16.11 3.12
CA ILE A 35 0.88 -15.29 4.18
C ILE A 35 0.31 -14.02 3.55
N SER A 36 -1.00 -13.85 3.68
CA SER A 36 -1.68 -12.61 3.31
C SER A 36 -1.75 -11.64 4.49
N ALA A 37 -1.34 -10.40 4.28
CA ALA A 37 -1.29 -9.36 5.31
C ALA A 37 -1.67 -7.99 4.73
N ASP A 38 -2.21 -7.16 5.62
CA ASP A 38 -2.58 -5.77 5.34
C ASP A 38 -1.72 -4.87 6.23
N LEU A 39 -1.01 -3.93 5.62
CA LEU A 39 -0.14 -2.99 6.33
C LEU A 39 -0.65 -1.55 6.17
N PRO A 40 -0.95 -0.85 7.27
CA PRO A 40 -1.36 0.54 7.22
C PRO A 40 -0.16 1.45 6.90
N VAL A 41 -0.38 2.44 6.04
CA VAL A 41 0.64 3.38 5.57
C VAL A 41 0.12 4.81 5.67
N CYS A 42 0.98 5.74 6.12
CA CYS A 42 0.59 7.13 6.29
C CYS A 42 0.33 7.77 4.92
N PRO A 43 -0.84 8.41 4.70
CA PRO A 43 -1.15 9.01 3.40
C PRO A 43 -0.25 10.19 3.07
N VAL A 44 0.31 10.86 4.09
CA VAL A 44 1.17 12.05 3.94
C VAL A 44 2.63 11.67 3.68
N CYS A 45 3.27 10.93 4.59
CA CYS A 45 4.71 10.68 4.52
C CYS A 45 5.09 9.24 4.10
N LYS A 46 4.10 8.40 3.80
CA LYS A 46 4.25 6.99 3.41
C LYS A 46 4.98 6.11 4.44
N SER A 47 5.00 6.51 5.71
CA SER A 47 5.54 5.68 6.79
C SER A 47 4.54 4.60 7.21
N PRO A 48 4.97 3.35 7.46
CA PRO A 48 4.14 2.31 8.05
C PRO A 48 3.97 2.45 9.57
N ARG A 49 4.63 3.43 10.20
CA ARG A 49 4.61 3.63 11.66
C ARG A 49 3.35 4.39 12.10
N ILE A 50 2.22 3.72 12.03
CA ILE A 50 0.92 4.23 12.46
C ILE A 50 0.50 3.56 13.77
N VAL A 51 -0.04 4.37 14.68
CA VAL A 51 -0.67 3.92 15.92
C VAL A 51 -2.17 4.11 15.79
N ASP A 52 -2.92 3.07 16.14
CA ASP A 52 -4.36 3.15 16.37
C ASP A 52 -4.59 3.77 17.76
N MET A 53 -5.19 4.95 17.78
CA MET A 53 -5.53 5.68 19.00
C MET A 53 -6.94 5.37 19.48
N THR A 54 -7.62 4.41 18.86
CA THR A 54 -8.94 3.94 19.26
C THR A 54 -8.81 3.08 20.50
N SER A 55 -8.62 3.70 21.67
CA SER A 55 -8.66 2.98 22.95
C SER A 55 -10.11 2.81 23.38
N PHE A 56 -10.49 1.56 23.67
CA PHE A 56 -11.78 1.22 24.26
C PHE A 56 -11.91 1.70 25.73
N GLN A 57 -10.79 2.12 26.34
CA GLN A 57 -10.65 2.30 27.78
C GLN A 57 -10.57 3.78 28.22
N ASP A 58 -10.12 4.72 27.39
CA ASP A 58 -9.81 6.07 27.88
C ASP A 58 -10.98 7.07 27.87
N LEU A 59 -12.11 6.80 27.22
CA LEU A 59 -13.16 7.81 27.04
C LEU A 59 -14.55 7.19 27.13
N GLY A 60 -15.16 7.30 28.31
CA GLY A 60 -16.42 6.64 28.67
C GLY A 60 -17.63 6.91 27.77
N TYR A 61 -18.44 5.87 27.58
CA TYR A 61 -19.90 5.80 27.47
C TYR A 61 -20.71 6.87 26.69
N ILE A 62 -20.15 7.59 25.71
CA ILE A 62 -20.93 8.49 24.86
C ILE A 62 -20.64 8.18 23.39
N GLY A 63 -21.69 7.73 22.69
CA GLY A 63 -21.63 7.11 21.38
C GLY A 63 -20.99 7.97 20.29
N SER A 64 -19.80 7.56 19.86
CA SER A 64 -19.36 7.44 18.45
C SER A 64 -17.86 7.17 18.46
N PHE A 65 -17.48 5.91 18.63
CA PHE A 65 -16.09 5.46 18.52
C PHE A 65 -15.67 5.47 17.05
N GLN A 66 -15.35 6.65 16.51
CA GLN A 66 -14.75 6.71 15.19
C GLN A 66 -13.27 6.37 15.32
N PRO A 67 -12.76 5.43 14.50
CA PRO A 67 -11.36 5.05 14.55
C PRO A 67 -10.48 6.27 14.28
N ALA A 68 -9.38 6.36 15.02
CA ALA A 68 -8.46 7.47 14.95
C ALA A 68 -7.02 6.96 14.86
N TYR A 69 -6.27 7.45 13.88
CA TYR A 69 -4.93 7.00 13.57
C TYR A 69 -3.93 8.14 13.70
N TYR A 70 -2.72 7.82 14.16
CA TYR A 70 -1.63 8.77 14.30
C TYR A 70 -0.33 8.24 13.70
N CYS A 71 0.35 9.04 12.89
CA CYS A 71 1.65 8.70 12.33
C CYS A 71 2.78 9.22 13.23
N LEU A 72 3.63 8.31 13.70
CA LEU A 72 4.76 8.63 14.57
C LEU A 72 5.87 9.44 13.88
N ASP A 73 5.94 9.42 12.55
CA ASP A 73 7.04 10.05 11.80
C ASP A 73 6.75 11.51 11.41
N CYS A 74 5.50 11.83 11.05
CA CYS A 74 5.14 13.17 10.56
C CYS A 74 4.00 13.83 11.33
N GLY A 75 3.44 13.15 12.35
CA GLY A 75 2.36 13.68 13.18
C GLY A 75 0.99 13.74 12.51
N TRP A 76 0.81 13.11 11.34
CA TRP A 76 -0.50 13.04 10.70
C TRP A 76 -1.52 12.36 11.62
N TYR A 77 -2.69 12.97 11.75
CA TYR A 77 -3.84 12.47 12.48
C TYR A 77 -5.04 12.38 11.54
N GLY A 78 -5.74 11.26 11.52
CA GLY A 78 -6.90 11.08 10.65
C GLY A 78 -7.79 9.91 11.03
N ARG A 79 -8.95 9.84 10.38
CA ARG A 79 -9.95 8.78 10.60
C ARG A 79 -9.97 7.73 9.49
N THR A 80 -9.33 8.02 8.37
CA THR A 80 -9.20 7.14 7.21
C THR A 80 -7.77 6.64 7.08
N LEU A 81 -7.62 5.34 6.87
CA LEU A 81 -6.33 4.66 6.79
C LEU A 81 -6.07 4.23 5.35
N ALA A 82 -4.90 4.55 4.82
CA ALA A 82 -4.44 3.93 3.58
C ALA A 82 -3.76 2.61 3.93
N VAL A 83 -4.13 1.54 3.22
CA VAL A 83 -3.63 0.18 3.48
C VAL A 83 -2.98 -0.35 2.22
N MET A 84 -1.80 -0.93 2.36
CA MET A 84 -1.16 -1.75 1.32
C MET A 84 -1.37 -3.22 1.68
N SER A 85 -1.81 -4.02 0.71
CA SER A 85 -2.14 -5.43 0.90
C SER A 85 -1.48 -6.30 -0.18
N ASN A 86 -1.15 -7.54 0.17
CA ASN A 86 -0.75 -8.59 -0.77
C ASN A 86 -1.84 -9.64 -1.02
N ARG A 87 -3.07 -9.41 -0.52
CA ARG A 87 -4.22 -10.28 -0.79
C ARG A 87 -4.49 -10.30 -2.30
N PRO A 88 -4.92 -11.44 -2.86
CA PRO A 88 -5.33 -11.49 -4.25
C PRO A 88 -6.49 -10.51 -4.46
N GLU A 89 -6.35 -9.64 -5.47
CA GLU A 89 -7.45 -8.81 -5.97
C GLU A 89 -8.43 -9.72 -6.73
N ASN A 90 -9.32 -10.37 -5.99
CA ASN A 90 -10.44 -11.09 -6.56
C ASN A 90 -11.70 -10.60 -5.86
N ASP A 91 -12.17 -9.44 -6.29
CA ASP A 91 -13.40 -8.81 -5.81
C ASP A 91 -14.29 -8.52 -7.02
N ALA A 92 -15.59 -8.83 -6.93
CA ALA A 92 -16.55 -8.62 -8.01
C ALA A 92 -16.53 -7.15 -8.49
N VAL A 93 -16.30 -6.21 -7.57
CA VAL A 93 -16.16 -4.79 -7.88
C VAL A 93 -14.95 -4.51 -8.77
N SER A 94 -13.84 -5.21 -8.54
CA SER A 94 -12.62 -5.05 -9.36
C SER A 94 -12.79 -5.62 -10.77
N GLU A 95 -13.57 -6.69 -10.93
CA GLU A 95 -13.93 -7.25 -12.24
C GLU A 95 -14.86 -6.30 -13.00
N ASP A 96 -15.90 -5.80 -12.35
CA ASP A 96 -16.85 -4.84 -12.93
C ASP A 96 -16.14 -3.55 -13.39
N LEU A 97 -15.19 -3.04 -12.60
CA LEU A 97 -14.40 -1.87 -12.97
C LEU A 97 -13.49 -2.14 -14.19
N ARG A 98 -12.90 -3.34 -14.28
CA ARG A 98 -12.09 -3.75 -15.44
C ARG A 98 -12.94 -3.87 -16.71
N GLU A 99 -14.18 -4.34 -16.59
CA GLU A 99 -15.13 -4.42 -17.70
C GLU A 99 -15.62 -3.02 -18.13
N ALA A 100 -15.99 -2.18 -17.16
CA ALA A 100 -16.51 -0.83 -17.42
C ALA A 100 -15.45 0.13 -18.00
N PHE A 101 -14.17 -0.08 -17.66
CA PHE A 101 -13.06 0.77 -18.10
C PHE A 101 -11.93 -0.05 -18.78
N PRO A 102 -12.14 -0.53 -20.03
CA PRO A 102 -11.17 -1.37 -20.73
C PRO A 102 -9.81 -0.70 -20.96
N SER A 103 -9.79 0.64 -21.05
CA SER A 103 -8.58 1.44 -21.23
C SER A 103 -7.67 1.50 -20.00
N LEU A 104 -8.15 1.07 -18.82
CA LEU A 104 -7.37 0.97 -17.58
C LEU A 104 -6.78 -0.43 -17.37
N ARG A 105 -6.97 -1.37 -18.32
CA ARG A 105 -6.17 -2.59 -18.37
C ARG A 105 -4.74 -2.20 -18.69
N GLU A 106 -3.92 -1.98 -17.66
CA GLU A 106 -2.48 -2.05 -17.81
C GLU A 106 -2.18 -3.48 -18.27
N GLU A 107 -1.74 -3.63 -19.51
CA GLU A 107 -1.01 -4.81 -19.97
C GLU A 107 0.30 -4.82 -19.17
N THR A 108 0.27 -5.31 -17.93
CA THR A 108 1.51 -5.77 -17.32
C THR A 108 1.95 -6.95 -18.19
N PRO A 109 3.09 -6.87 -18.90
CA PRO A 109 3.68 -8.08 -19.46
C PRO A 109 3.82 -9.02 -18.28
N GLU A 110 3.30 -10.24 -18.41
CA GLU A 110 3.68 -11.33 -17.53
C GLU A 110 5.21 -11.32 -17.51
N GLU A 111 5.82 -10.89 -16.40
CA GLU A 111 7.23 -11.14 -16.16
C GLU A 111 7.34 -12.66 -16.08
N GLU A 112 7.58 -13.26 -17.25
CA GLU A 112 7.98 -14.64 -17.44
C GLU A 112 9.30 -14.75 -16.69
N TYR A 113 9.24 -15.14 -15.41
CA TYR A 113 10.40 -15.57 -14.67
C TYR A 113 10.94 -16.75 -15.47
N PRO A 114 12.17 -16.68 -16.01
CA PRO A 114 12.74 -17.83 -16.68
C PRO A 114 12.71 -19.00 -15.70
N GLU A 115 11.98 -20.05 -16.08
CA GLU A 115 12.14 -21.36 -15.47
C GLU A 115 13.60 -21.72 -15.69
N ASP A 116 14.39 -21.75 -14.61
CA ASP A 116 15.73 -22.35 -14.62
C ASP A 116 15.53 -23.85 -14.85
N ASP A 117 15.27 -24.22 -16.10
CA ASP A 117 15.30 -25.60 -16.55
C ASP A 117 16.76 -26.04 -16.73
N GLU A 118 17.07 -27.04 -15.92
CA GLU A 118 18.04 -28.10 -16.15
C GLU A 118 19.54 -27.78 -16.03
N GLU A 119 20.13 -28.43 -15.03
CA GLU A 119 21.53 -28.84 -14.98
C GLU A 119 22.04 -29.29 -16.36
N PRO A 120 23.34 -29.05 -16.61
CA PRO A 120 24.09 -30.07 -17.31
C PRO A 120 25.38 -30.48 -16.58
N SER A 121 25.45 -31.80 -16.38
CA SER A 121 26.62 -32.71 -16.30
C SER A 121 27.26 -32.99 -14.94
#